data_AF-A0A8H6XJQ7-F1
#
_entry.id   AF-A0A8H6XJQ7-F1
#
_cell.length_a   1.000
_cell.length_b   1.000
_cell.length_c   1.000
_cell.angle_alpha   90.00
_cell.angle_beta   90.00
_cell.angle_gamma   90.00
#
_symmetry.space_group_name_H-M   'P 1'
#
loop_
_entity.id
_entity.type
_entity.pdbx_description
1 polymer ?
#
loop_
_entity_poly.entity_id
_entity_poly.type
_entity_poly.pdbx_seq_one_letter_code
_entity_poly.pdbx_strand_id
1 'polypeptide(L)'
;MGDFGTFNKLIPLEPNLPSVTSQTHEQAPVYIPWTRKSLSLGAGLDISSALTPGDVGKITLRPSALDFELNNVSLVFESTNATNLFRRTESSSTASSSEHMDTSFAVSASCGFIGVSVQGEFANSLSENRDSNKVSLQASLRVGRIGFSTYPGLSSESLTLLRKSPSDFNRTYGQYFAAALLIGADTTTFLSTSSSMDLRSEMENIEIEAKALWTKVPAASKKSHSQSASATHGITYDGFDTLRAYQRHSRATDAAGYEALKIEAARNLSGGIGLVERVREALKSLGLDETKTMVMTEKQLQGVFNSGAVVEVMFLPYASLRGYVAATATRTLASQLEKELQ
;
A
#
# COMPACT_ATOMS: atom_id res chain seq x y z
N MET A 1 14.36 28.64 32.39
CA MET A 1 13.09 27.90 32.19
C MET A 1 12.97 27.63 30.70
N GLY A 2 13.44 26.47 30.27
CA GLY A 2 13.41 26.03 28.87
C GLY A 2 12.20 25.14 28.64
N ASP A 3 11.46 25.45 27.59
CA ASP A 3 10.23 24.79 27.16
C ASP A 3 10.55 23.42 26.54
N PHE A 4 10.30 22.34 27.28
CA PHE A 4 10.42 20.94 26.85
C PHE A 4 9.13 20.46 26.17
N GLY A 5 8.60 21.26 25.23
CA GLY A 5 7.22 21.12 24.72
C GLY A 5 7.03 20.37 23.39
N THR A 6 8.07 19.85 22.72
CA THR A 6 7.93 19.37 21.32
C THR A 6 8.37 17.92 21.03
N PHE A 7 8.85 17.16 22.02
CA PHE A 7 9.27 15.76 21.78
C PHE A 7 8.16 14.70 21.94
N ASN A 8 6.99 15.06 22.49
CA ASN A 8 5.95 14.08 22.85
C ASN A 8 4.91 13.76 21.75
N LYS A 9 5.12 14.19 20.49
CA LYS A 9 4.21 13.88 19.36
C LYS A 9 4.83 12.99 18.27
N LEU A 10 6.03 12.47 18.49
CA LEU A 10 6.78 11.66 17.54
C LEU A 10 6.82 10.16 17.89
N ILE A 11 6.03 9.71 18.86
CA ILE A 11 6.00 8.30 19.24
C ILE A 11 5.01 7.60 18.29
N PRO A 12 5.47 6.71 17.38
CA PRO A 12 4.54 5.85 16.64
C PRO A 12 3.71 5.06 17.66
N LEU A 13 2.42 4.81 17.35
CA LEU A 13 1.52 4.06 18.23
C LEU A 13 2.10 2.69 18.64
N GLU A 14 3.11 2.18 17.92
CA GLU A 14 4.02 1.15 18.39
C GLU A 14 5.47 1.41 17.93
N PRO A 15 6.49 1.26 18.81
CA PRO A 15 7.89 1.55 18.52
C PRO A 15 8.54 0.63 17.47
N ASN A 16 7.86 -0.45 17.06
CA ASN A 16 8.38 -1.45 16.12
C ASN A 16 7.86 -1.29 14.69
N LEU A 17 6.98 -0.31 14.42
CA LEU A 17 6.44 -0.11 13.08
C LEU A 17 7.31 0.89 12.30
N PRO A 18 7.74 0.54 11.07
CA PRO A 18 8.47 1.48 10.21
C PRO A 18 7.60 2.70 9.92
N SER A 19 8.12 3.90 10.18
CA SER A 19 7.40 5.15 9.93
C SER A 19 7.84 5.79 8.62
N VAL A 20 6.91 6.40 7.89
CA VAL A 20 7.25 7.30 6.77
C VAL A 20 8.15 8.43 7.25
N THR A 21 7.99 8.91 8.48
CA THR A 21 8.83 9.99 9.03
C THR A 21 10.29 9.57 9.15
N SER A 22 10.59 8.34 9.55
CA SER A 22 11.97 7.83 9.60
C SER A 22 12.54 7.60 8.21
N GLN A 23 11.76 7.02 7.29
CA GLN A 23 12.19 6.79 5.90
C GLN A 23 12.48 8.12 5.17
N THR A 24 11.65 9.14 5.42
CA THR A 24 11.82 10.46 4.79
C THR A 24 12.98 11.25 5.36
N HIS A 25 13.25 11.12 6.67
CA HIS A 25 14.44 11.67 7.30
C HIS A 25 15.73 11.10 6.67
N GLU A 26 15.74 9.80 6.35
CA GLU A 26 16.87 9.13 5.71
C GLU A 26 16.94 9.32 4.18
N GLN A 27 15.99 10.05 3.58
CA GLN A 27 15.83 10.14 2.12
C GLN A 27 15.78 8.75 1.46
N ALA A 28 15.14 7.79 2.12
CA ALA A 28 14.92 6.46 1.57
C ALA A 28 13.74 6.47 0.58
N PRO A 29 13.65 5.48 -0.33
CA PRO A 29 12.44 5.21 -1.10
C PRO A 29 11.22 5.04 -0.20
N VAL A 30 10.08 5.58 -0.62
CA VAL A 30 8.80 5.43 0.10
C VAL A 30 7.85 4.64 -0.78
N TYR A 31 7.18 3.65 -0.19
CA TYR A 31 6.19 2.82 -0.86
C TYR A 31 4.81 3.17 -0.31
N ILE A 32 3.89 3.53 -1.21
CA ILE A 32 2.54 3.93 -0.84
C ILE A 32 1.55 2.98 -1.53
N PRO A 33 0.74 2.22 -0.77
CA PRO A 33 -0.39 1.46 -1.28
C PRO A 33 -1.31 2.34 -2.14
N TRP A 34 -1.72 1.83 -3.29
CA TRP A 34 -2.36 2.66 -4.31
C TRP A 34 -3.76 2.16 -4.70
N THR A 35 -4.48 2.96 -5.47
CA THR A 35 -5.77 2.59 -6.07
C THR A 35 -5.72 2.43 -7.56
N ARG A 36 -6.87 2.09 -8.14
CA ARG A 36 -7.12 2.15 -9.58
C ARG A 36 -7.08 3.57 -10.15
N LYS A 37 -6.80 4.59 -9.33
CA LYS A 37 -6.63 5.96 -9.80
C LYS A 37 -5.35 6.06 -10.61
N SER A 38 -5.48 6.58 -11.83
CA SER A 38 -4.35 6.82 -12.70
C SER A 38 -3.37 7.81 -12.05
N LEU A 39 -2.09 7.53 -12.21
CA LEU A 39 -0.99 8.36 -11.74
C LEU A 39 0.02 8.50 -12.87
N SER A 40 0.44 9.73 -13.14
CA SER A 40 1.57 9.99 -14.02
C SER A 40 2.88 9.68 -13.29
N LEU A 41 3.67 8.74 -13.80
CA LEU A 41 5.04 8.55 -13.31
C LEU A 41 5.84 9.84 -13.49
N GLY A 42 6.63 10.16 -12.47
CA GLY A 42 7.38 11.41 -12.32
C GLY A 42 6.62 12.52 -11.61
N ALA A 43 5.31 12.37 -11.38
CA ALA A 43 4.54 13.29 -10.56
C ALA A 43 5.19 13.45 -9.17
N GLY A 44 5.26 14.69 -8.71
CA GLY A 44 5.86 15.03 -7.44
C GLY A 44 4.97 14.66 -6.25
N LEU A 45 5.58 14.44 -5.09
CA LEU A 45 4.90 14.17 -3.84
C LEU A 45 5.47 15.05 -2.73
N ASP A 46 4.56 15.76 -2.05
CA ASP A 46 4.86 16.54 -0.86
C ASP A 46 4.48 15.73 0.38
N ILE A 47 5.45 15.01 0.92
CA ILE A 47 5.22 14.08 2.03
C ILE A 47 4.90 14.80 3.35
N SER A 48 5.32 16.06 3.48
CA SER A 48 5.07 16.87 4.68
C SER A 48 3.58 17.15 4.86
N SER A 49 2.86 17.35 3.75
CA SER A 49 1.40 17.51 3.76
C SER A 49 0.68 16.21 4.19
N ALA A 50 1.19 15.04 3.79
CA ALA A 50 0.63 13.74 4.15
C ALA A 50 0.85 13.34 5.61
N LEU A 51 1.74 14.02 6.33
CA LEU A 51 2.02 13.80 7.75
C LEU A 51 1.22 14.74 8.67
N THR A 52 0.41 15.65 8.10
CA THR A 52 -0.35 16.63 8.88
C THR A 52 -1.65 16.00 9.41
N PRO A 53 -1.89 15.96 10.75
CA PRO A 53 -3.11 15.42 11.32
C PRO A 53 -4.34 16.23 10.89
N GLY A 54 -5.30 15.60 10.20
CA GLY A 54 -6.55 16.23 9.77
C GLY A 54 -6.83 16.16 8.26
N ASP A 55 -5.79 15.96 7.43
CA ASP A 55 -5.92 15.77 5.97
C ASP A 55 -5.87 14.28 5.58
N VAL A 56 -6.60 13.45 6.34
CA VAL A 56 -6.70 12.01 6.09
C VAL A 56 -7.35 11.76 4.73
N GLY A 57 -6.68 11.00 3.86
CA GLY A 57 -7.15 10.58 2.55
C GLY A 57 -6.76 11.50 1.38
N LYS A 58 -6.00 12.58 1.59
CA LYS A 58 -5.59 13.50 0.52
C LYS A 58 -4.09 13.44 0.21
N ILE A 59 -3.74 12.65 -0.79
CA ILE A 59 -2.42 12.76 -1.43
C ILE A 59 -2.43 13.97 -2.35
N THR A 60 -1.63 14.98 -2.01
CA THR A 60 -1.40 16.11 -2.90
C THR A 60 -0.24 15.78 -3.84
N LEU A 61 -0.58 15.32 -5.04
CA LEU A 61 0.39 15.18 -6.12
C LEU A 61 0.77 16.56 -6.66
N ARG A 62 2.06 16.76 -6.91
CA ARG A 62 2.64 17.97 -7.48
C ARG A 62 3.01 17.72 -8.95
N PRO A 63 3.18 18.78 -9.76
CA PRO A 63 3.75 18.66 -11.09
C PRO A 63 5.11 17.95 -11.06
N SER A 64 5.48 17.32 -12.17
CA SER A 64 6.80 16.70 -12.33
C SER A 64 7.89 17.76 -12.49
N ALA A 65 9.01 17.60 -11.76
CA ALA A 65 10.26 18.34 -12.01
C ALA A 65 11.12 17.73 -13.14
N LEU A 66 10.70 16.58 -13.69
CA LEU A 66 11.50 15.74 -14.57
C LEU A 66 11.29 16.11 -16.03
N ASP A 67 12.36 15.95 -16.82
CA ASP A 67 12.34 16.11 -18.27
C ASP A 67 12.41 14.73 -18.95
N PHE A 68 11.31 14.37 -19.62
CA PHE A 68 11.15 13.08 -20.29
C PHE A 68 11.63 13.11 -21.75
N GLU A 69 11.66 14.28 -22.38
CA GLU A 69 12.02 14.44 -23.80
C GLU A 69 13.53 14.37 -24.00
N LEU A 70 14.31 14.91 -23.05
CA LEU A 70 15.76 14.99 -23.17
C LEU A 70 16.47 13.62 -23.27
N ASN A 71 15.86 12.55 -22.75
CA ASN A 71 16.51 11.25 -22.55
C ASN A 71 15.82 10.08 -23.27
N ASN A 72 14.87 10.34 -24.18
CA ASN A 72 14.04 9.28 -24.82
C ASN A 72 13.49 8.27 -23.80
N VAL A 73 13.00 8.77 -22.67
CA VAL A 73 12.61 7.92 -21.55
C VAL A 73 11.35 7.15 -21.91
N SER A 74 11.48 5.83 -22.01
CA SER A 74 10.34 4.93 -22.14
C SER A 74 9.98 4.32 -20.79
N LEU A 75 8.68 4.09 -20.58
CA LEU A 75 8.21 3.28 -19.47
C LEU A 75 8.35 1.80 -19.83
N VAL A 76 8.85 1.00 -18.91
CA VAL A 76 9.06 -0.43 -19.09
C VAL A 76 8.39 -1.22 -17.98
N PHE A 77 7.70 -2.29 -18.34
CA PHE A 77 7.35 -3.37 -17.42
C PHE A 77 8.52 -4.32 -17.32
N GLU A 78 9.01 -4.52 -16.11
CA GLU A 78 10.03 -5.49 -15.76
C GLU A 78 9.40 -6.53 -14.85
N SER A 79 9.32 -7.75 -15.37
CA SER A 79 8.93 -8.90 -14.56
C SER A 79 10.01 -9.21 -13.53
N THR A 80 9.58 -9.50 -12.31
CA THR A 80 10.45 -10.00 -11.25
C THR A 80 10.10 -11.45 -10.98
N ASN A 81 11.04 -12.23 -10.43
CA ASN A 81 10.68 -13.54 -9.87
C ASN A 81 9.52 -13.33 -8.91
N ALA A 82 8.37 -13.93 -9.22
CA ALA A 82 7.14 -13.68 -8.50
C ALA A 82 7.36 -13.98 -7.01
N THR A 83 7.24 -12.96 -6.16
CA THR A 83 7.29 -13.14 -4.72
C THR A 83 5.87 -13.34 -4.24
N ASN A 84 5.60 -14.56 -3.78
CA ASN A 84 4.30 -14.97 -3.28
C ASN A 84 4.42 -15.09 -1.77
N LEU A 85 3.53 -14.46 -1.04
CA LEU A 85 3.42 -14.58 0.40
C LEU A 85 2.01 -15.02 0.75
N PHE A 86 1.89 -16.14 1.45
CA PHE A 86 0.67 -16.54 2.14
C PHE A 86 0.97 -16.58 3.62
N ARG A 87 0.21 -15.81 4.41
CA ARG A 87 0.44 -15.63 5.83
C ARG A 87 -0.87 -15.81 6.60
N ARG A 88 -0.81 -16.62 7.65
CA ARG A 88 -1.83 -16.69 8.70
C ARG A 88 -1.27 -16.04 9.96
N THR A 89 -2.02 -15.14 10.57
CA THR A 89 -1.68 -14.55 11.87
C THR A 89 -2.84 -14.75 12.82
N GLU A 90 -2.54 -15.12 14.06
CA GLU A 90 -3.50 -15.32 15.15
C GLU A 90 -3.02 -14.54 16.37
N SER A 91 -3.92 -13.82 17.03
CA SER A 91 -3.60 -13.11 18.26
C SER A 91 -4.78 -13.08 19.24
N SER A 92 -4.48 -13.14 20.53
CA SER A 92 -5.47 -13.14 21.62
C SER A 92 -5.35 -11.90 22.52
N SER A 93 -4.87 -10.78 21.95
CA SER A 93 -4.72 -9.50 22.63
C SER A 93 -5.49 -8.39 21.92
N THR A 94 -6.00 -7.44 22.70
CA THR A 94 -6.61 -6.22 22.17
C THR A 94 -5.56 -5.27 21.57
N ALA A 95 -4.29 -5.39 21.98
CA ALA A 95 -3.19 -4.55 21.54
C ALA A 95 -2.50 -5.04 20.25
N SER A 96 -2.74 -6.26 19.79
CA SER A 96 -2.00 -6.91 18.70
C SER A 96 -2.59 -6.69 17.30
N SER A 97 -3.41 -5.65 17.08
CA SER A 97 -4.02 -5.40 15.76
C SER A 97 -2.97 -5.14 14.67
N SER A 98 -1.80 -4.61 15.04
CA SER A 98 -0.66 -4.39 14.14
C SER A 98 -0.04 -5.67 13.59
N GLU A 99 -0.16 -6.80 14.28
CA GLU A 99 0.37 -8.11 13.83
C GLU A 99 -0.35 -8.63 12.59
N HIS A 100 -1.57 -8.15 12.37
CA HIS A 100 -2.43 -8.46 11.23
C HIS A 100 -2.28 -7.44 10.07
N MET A 101 -1.35 -6.49 10.20
CA MET A 101 -0.97 -5.56 9.14
C MET A 101 0.36 -5.99 8.51
N ASP A 102 0.47 -5.87 7.19
CA ASP A 102 1.78 -5.89 6.54
C ASP A 102 2.52 -4.57 6.73
N THR A 103 3.84 -4.62 6.59
CA THR A 103 4.71 -3.46 6.80
C THR A 103 4.36 -2.28 5.91
N SER A 104 3.94 -2.49 4.66
CA SER A 104 3.47 -1.41 3.77
C SER A 104 2.12 -0.82 4.22
N PHE A 105 1.30 -1.59 4.93
CA PHE A 105 0.02 -1.13 5.50
C PHE A 105 0.25 -0.32 6.77
N ALA A 106 1.20 -0.73 7.61
CA ALA A 106 1.58 0.01 8.82
C ALA A 106 2.12 1.41 8.49
N VAL A 107 2.94 1.51 7.44
CA VAL A 107 3.42 2.79 6.88
C VAL A 107 2.23 3.68 6.50
N SER A 108 1.19 3.12 5.87
CA SER A 108 -0.02 3.84 5.48
C SER A 108 -0.89 4.27 6.65
N ALA A 109 -1.03 3.42 7.68
CA ALA A 109 -1.78 3.73 8.90
C ALA A 109 -1.16 4.87 9.71
N SER A 110 0.15 5.11 9.55
CA SER A 110 0.85 6.21 10.21
C SER A 110 0.77 7.56 9.48
N CYS A 111 0.12 7.59 8.30
CA CYS A 111 0.08 8.76 7.41
C CYS A 111 -1.34 9.04 6.92
N GLY A 112 -1.59 10.23 6.35
CA GLY A 112 -2.85 10.58 5.70
C GLY A 112 -3.18 9.76 4.44
N PHE A 113 -2.49 8.64 4.18
CA PHE A 113 -2.73 7.74 3.03
C PHE A 113 -3.89 6.76 3.26
N ILE A 114 -4.45 6.74 4.47
CA ILE A 114 -5.49 5.81 4.95
C ILE A 114 -6.75 5.77 4.05
N GLY A 115 -7.09 6.83 3.32
CA GLY A 115 -8.26 6.86 2.42
C GLY A 115 -7.95 6.66 0.93
N VAL A 116 -6.71 6.38 0.56
CA VAL A 116 -6.31 6.31 -0.85
C VAL A 116 -6.41 4.91 -1.43
N SER A 117 -6.49 3.86 -0.60
CA SER A 117 -6.63 2.48 -1.04
C SER A 117 -7.47 1.60 -0.13
N VAL A 118 -7.95 0.49 -0.68
CA VAL A 118 -8.68 -0.54 0.08
C VAL A 118 -7.83 -1.11 1.21
N GLN A 119 -6.50 -1.10 1.07
CA GLN A 119 -5.55 -1.49 2.12
C GLN A 119 -5.48 -0.42 3.23
N GLY A 120 -5.50 0.87 2.85
CA GLY A 120 -5.56 1.97 3.81
C GLY A 120 -6.85 1.95 4.64
N GLU A 121 -8.00 1.72 4.00
CA GLU A 121 -9.30 1.62 4.67
C GLU A 121 -9.34 0.41 5.63
N PHE A 122 -8.78 -0.72 5.21
CA PHE A 122 -8.60 -1.89 6.07
C PHE A 122 -7.69 -1.58 7.27
N ALA A 123 -6.57 -0.88 7.05
CA ALA A 123 -5.67 -0.50 8.12
C ALA A 123 -6.33 0.45 9.13
N ASN A 124 -7.20 1.36 8.67
CA ASN A 124 -8.02 2.20 9.55
C ASN A 124 -8.90 1.33 10.46
N SER A 125 -9.65 0.41 9.85
CA SER A 125 -10.57 -0.47 10.56
C SER A 125 -9.85 -1.32 11.62
N LEU A 126 -8.68 -1.89 11.27
CA LEU A 126 -7.86 -2.63 12.22
C LEU A 126 -7.34 -1.77 13.38
N SER A 127 -6.99 -0.51 13.11
CA SER A 127 -6.50 0.41 14.15
C SER A 127 -7.59 0.79 15.17
N GLU A 128 -8.85 0.81 14.74
CA GLU A 128 -10.01 1.07 15.59
C GLU A 128 -10.52 -0.20 16.30
N ASN A 129 -10.13 -1.39 15.82
CA ASN A 129 -10.57 -2.67 16.38
C ASN A 129 -10.02 -2.91 17.80
N ARG A 130 -10.92 -3.20 18.74
CA ARG A 130 -10.62 -3.47 20.16
C ARG A 130 -10.98 -4.89 20.60
N ASP A 131 -11.28 -5.78 19.66
CA ASP A 131 -11.60 -7.16 19.97
C ASP A 131 -10.35 -7.89 20.49
N SER A 132 -10.53 -8.82 21.43
CA SER A 132 -9.42 -9.52 22.09
C SER A 132 -8.90 -10.69 21.29
N ASN A 133 -9.77 -11.42 20.58
CA ASN A 133 -9.37 -12.54 19.75
C ASN A 133 -9.44 -12.13 18.28
N LYS A 134 -8.38 -12.44 17.53
CA LYS A 134 -8.21 -12.03 16.14
C LYS A 134 -7.53 -13.14 15.34
N VAL A 135 -7.97 -13.31 14.11
CA VAL A 135 -7.31 -14.19 13.12
C VAL A 135 -7.35 -13.51 11.77
N SER A 136 -6.25 -13.61 11.01
CA SER A 136 -6.22 -13.18 9.61
C SER A 136 -5.59 -14.22 8.71
N LEU A 137 -6.09 -14.25 7.48
CA LEU A 137 -5.48 -14.90 6.33
C LEU A 137 -5.17 -13.85 5.29
N GLN A 138 -3.91 -13.78 4.88
CA GLN A 138 -3.43 -12.84 3.89
C GLN A 138 -2.74 -13.58 2.75
N ALA A 139 -3.07 -13.17 1.53
CA ALA A 139 -2.36 -13.55 0.32
C ALA A 139 -1.85 -12.30 -0.38
N SER A 140 -0.57 -12.28 -0.70
CA SER A 140 0.11 -11.20 -1.39
C SER A 140 0.95 -11.77 -2.53
N LEU A 141 0.92 -11.09 -3.66
CA LEU A 141 1.67 -11.44 -4.86
C LEU A 141 2.29 -10.17 -5.41
N ARG A 142 3.60 -10.21 -5.74
CA ARG A 142 4.27 -9.21 -6.59
C ARG A 142 4.89 -9.93 -7.78
N VAL A 143 4.61 -9.44 -8.98
CA VAL A 143 5.02 -10.06 -10.25
C VAL A 143 5.90 -9.17 -11.11
N GLY A 144 6.06 -7.90 -10.75
CA GLY A 144 6.95 -7.01 -11.46
C GLY A 144 6.79 -5.55 -11.07
N ARG A 145 7.40 -4.69 -11.87
CA ARG A 145 7.29 -3.24 -11.73
C ARG A 145 7.15 -2.57 -13.08
N ILE A 146 6.47 -1.42 -13.10
CA ILE A 146 6.49 -0.49 -14.23
C ILE A 146 7.27 0.74 -13.81
N GLY A 147 8.35 1.05 -14.51
CA GLY A 147 9.18 2.21 -14.19
C GLY A 147 9.85 2.79 -15.43
N PHE A 148 10.71 3.77 -15.22
CA PHE A 148 11.50 4.34 -16.29
C PHE A 148 12.62 3.38 -16.71
N SER A 149 12.79 3.19 -18.02
CA SER A 149 13.96 2.49 -18.60
C SER A 149 15.29 3.14 -18.19
N THR A 150 15.28 4.45 -18.02
CA THR A 150 16.36 5.23 -17.41
C THR A 150 15.71 6.42 -16.70
N TYR A 151 16.15 6.73 -15.48
CA TYR A 151 15.56 7.85 -14.74
C TYR A 151 15.75 9.17 -15.50
N PRO A 152 14.68 9.94 -15.74
CA PRO A 152 14.77 11.24 -16.38
C PRO A 152 15.57 12.22 -15.51
N GLY A 153 16.21 13.18 -16.18
CA GLY A 153 16.89 14.28 -15.51
C GLY A 153 15.89 15.31 -14.99
N LEU A 154 16.38 16.26 -14.18
CA LEU A 154 15.62 17.45 -13.84
C LEU A 154 15.50 18.36 -15.07
N SER A 155 14.32 18.94 -15.28
CA SER A 155 14.10 19.97 -16.31
C SER A 155 14.94 21.22 -16.08
N SER A 156 15.18 21.99 -17.14
CA SER A 156 15.94 23.25 -17.03
C SER A 156 15.31 24.26 -16.07
N GLU A 157 13.98 24.33 -16.04
CA GLU A 157 13.23 25.17 -15.12
C GLU A 157 13.43 24.71 -13.67
N SER A 158 13.27 23.41 -13.40
CA SER A 158 13.38 22.87 -12.05
C SER A 158 14.82 22.94 -11.52
N LEU A 159 15.83 22.75 -12.37
CA LEU A 159 17.24 22.99 -12.03
C LEU A 159 17.51 24.45 -11.67
N THR A 160 16.93 25.38 -12.43
CA THR A 160 17.07 26.81 -12.16
C THR A 160 16.45 27.17 -10.81
N LEU A 161 15.25 26.65 -10.53
CA LEU A 161 14.57 26.83 -9.25
C LEU A 161 15.37 26.22 -8.10
N LEU A 162 15.88 25.00 -8.26
CA LEU A 162 16.67 24.30 -7.26
C LEU A 162 17.95 25.06 -6.87
N ARG A 163 18.67 25.58 -7.87
CA ARG A 163 19.89 26.38 -7.63
C ARG A 163 19.57 27.66 -6.84
N LYS A 164 18.47 28.32 -7.18
CA LYS A 164 18.00 29.52 -6.47
C LYS A 164 17.56 29.20 -5.04
N SER A 165 16.75 28.17 -4.84
CA SER A 165 16.09 27.88 -3.57
C SER A 165 15.57 26.43 -3.50
N PRO A 166 16.25 25.54 -2.75
CA PRO A 166 15.75 24.19 -2.48
C PRO A 166 14.38 24.17 -1.79
N SER A 167 14.09 25.15 -0.94
CA SER A 167 12.78 25.27 -0.29
C SER A 167 11.68 25.59 -1.32
N ASP A 168 11.94 26.46 -2.29
CA ASP A 168 10.96 26.76 -3.34
C ASP A 168 10.79 25.59 -4.29
N PHE A 169 11.87 24.89 -4.62
CA PHE A 169 11.80 23.63 -5.37
C PHE A 169 10.87 22.63 -4.67
N ASN A 170 11.10 22.37 -3.38
CA ASN A 170 10.31 21.42 -2.61
C ASN A 170 8.85 21.85 -2.47
N ARG A 171 8.58 23.16 -2.38
CA ARG A 171 7.20 23.69 -2.36
C ARG A 171 6.47 23.50 -3.68
N THR A 172 7.18 23.63 -4.80
CA THR A 172 6.60 23.52 -6.15
C THR A 172 6.41 22.07 -6.58
N TYR A 173 7.46 21.25 -6.44
CA TYR A 173 7.51 19.89 -6.98
C TYR A 173 7.41 18.79 -5.91
N GLY A 174 7.46 19.13 -4.62
CA GLY A 174 7.58 18.14 -3.55
C GLY A 174 9.01 17.65 -3.35
N GLN A 175 9.20 16.75 -2.39
CA GLN A 175 10.51 16.18 -2.06
C GLN A 175 10.77 14.86 -2.79
N TYR A 176 9.70 14.22 -3.26
CA TYR A 176 9.70 12.91 -3.88
C TYR A 176 9.04 12.95 -5.26
N PHE A 177 9.30 11.93 -6.09
CA PHE A 177 8.59 11.72 -7.34
C PHE A 177 8.17 10.25 -7.51
N ALA A 178 7.05 10.02 -8.19
CA ALA A 178 6.55 8.69 -8.52
C ALA A 178 7.51 8.01 -9.50
N ALA A 179 8.31 7.06 -9.02
CA ALA A 179 9.40 6.45 -9.78
C ALA A 179 9.00 5.13 -10.43
N ALA A 180 8.14 4.34 -9.78
CA ALA A 180 7.65 3.09 -10.33
C ALA A 180 6.29 2.69 -9.73
N LEU A 181 5.58 1.83 -10.45
CA LEU A 181 4.40 1.11 -10.00
C LEU A 181 4.80 -0.32 -9.70
N LEU A 182 4.39 -0.85 -8.55
CA LEU A 182 4.64 -2.23 -8.15
C LEU A 182 3.40 -3.05 -8.51
N ILE A 183 3.61 -4.09 -9.31
CA ILE A 183 2.55 -4.85 -9.97
C ILE A 183 2.33 -6.16 -9.24
N GLY A 184 1.07 -6.48 -8.97
CA GLY A 184 0.67 -7.62 -8.18
C GLY A 184 -0.75 -7.52 -7.66
N ALA A 185 -1.01 -8.17 -6.53
CA ALA A 185 -2.28 -8.04 -5.82
C ALA A 185 -2.14 -8.42 -4.35
N ASP A 186 -3.02 -7.88 -3.53
CA ASP A 186 -3.16 -8.24 -2.12
C ASP A 186 -4.62 -8.58 -1.82
N THR A 187 -4.81 -9.53 -0.91
CA THR A 187 -6.10 -9.80 -0.29
C THR A 187 -5.92 -10.27 1.14
N THR A 188 -6.81 -9.81 2.01
CA THR A 188 -6.83 -10.17 3.42
C THR A 188 -8.26 -10.48 3.84
N THR A 189 -8.40 -11.52 4.64
CA THR A 189 -9.62 -11.87 5.39
C THR A 189 -9.26 -11.85 6.86
N PHE A 190 -9.91 -10.98 7.63
CA PHE A 190 -9.69 -10.80 9.07
C PHE A 190 -11.00 -11.04 9.81
N LEU A 191 -10.94 -11.81 10.88
CA LEU A 191 -12.04 -12.03 11.80
C LEU A 191 -11.60 -11.66 13.21
N SER A 192 -12.49 -11.04 13.96
CA SER A 192 -12.25 -10.72 15.36
C SER A 192 -13.49 -10.82 16.22
N THR A 193 -13.29 -11.03 17.51
CA THR A 193 -14.36 -11.08 18.51
C THR A 193 -13.81 -10.78 19.90
N SER A 194 -14.67 -10.23 20.75
CA SER A 194 -14.41 -9.99 22.17
C SER A 194 -14.80 -11.19 23.05
N SER A 195 -15.26 -12.30 22.45
CA SER A 195 -15.66 -13.52 23.14
C SER A 195 -14.58 -14.60 23.12
N SER A 196 -14.74 -15.67 23.90
CA SER A 196 -13.86 -16.85 23.88
C SER A 196 -14.09 -17.78 22.67
N MET A 197 -14.71 -17.30 21.59
CA MET A 197 -14.95 -18.11 20.41
C MET A 197 -13.63 -18.52 19.75
N ASP A 198 -13.57 -19.78 19.31
CA ASP A 198 -12.42 -20.33 18.58
C ASP A 198 -12.43 -19.83 17.12
N LEU A 199 -11.90 -18.62 16.93
CA LEU A 199 -11.77 -18.00 15.62
C LEU A 199 -10.89 -18.79 14.66
N ARG A 200 -9.96 -19.61 15.17
CA ARG A 200 -9.11 -20.44 14.32
C ARG A 200 -9.93 -21.54 13.66
N SER A 201 -10.72 -22.28 14.46
CA SER A 201 -11.61 -23.31 13.90
C SER A 201 -12.60 -22.69 12.91
N GLU A 202 -13.08 -21.48 13.15
CA GLU A 202 -13.98 -20.81 12.21
C GLU A 202 -13.28 -20.37 10.93
N MET A 203 -12.05 -19.85 11.01
CA MET A 203 -11.26 -19.52 9.83
C MET A 203 -10.94 -20.78 9.00
N GLU A 204 -10.67 -21.92 9.64
CA GLU A 204 -10.48 -23.21 8.96
C GLU A 204 -11.76 -23.68 8.23
N ASN A 205 -12.94 -23.51 8.84
CA ASN A 205 -14.22 -23.78 8.17
C ASN A 205 -14.40 -22.90 6.93
N ILE A 206 -14.14 -21.59 7.06
CA ILE A 206 -14.23 -20.62 5.96
C ILE A 206 -13.24 -20.96 4.83
N GLU A 207 -12.03 -21.44 5.16
CA GLU A 207 -11.05 -21.89 4.17
C GLU A 207 -11.51 -23.11 3.37
N ILE A 208 -12.17 -24.07 4.02
CA ILE A 208 -12.75 -25.23 3.34
C ILE A 208 -13.84 -24.78 2.35
N GLU A 209 -14.73 -23.89 2.79
CA GLU A 209 -15.77 -23.31 1.92
C GLU A 209 -15.15 -22.52 0.75
N ALA A 210 -14.12 -21.73 1.00
CA ALA A 210 -13.40 -20.96 0.00
C ALA A 210 -12.72 -21.85 -1.07
N LYS A 211 -12.13 -22.99 -0.65
CA LYS A 211 -11.54 -23.99 -1.56
C LYS A 211 -12.61 -24.65 -2.43
N ALA A 212 -13.79 -24.95 -1.87
CA ALA A 212 -14.91 -25.49 -2.63
C ALA A 212 -15.40 -24.49 -3.68
N LEU A 213 -15.55 -23.20 -3.31
CA LEU A 213 -15.92 -22.13 -4.24
C LEU A 213 -14.89 -21.98 -5.38
N TRP A 214 -13.59 -22.04 -5.06
CA TRP A 214 -12.54 -21.89 -6.06
C TRP A 214 -12.49 -23.06 -7.05
N THR A 215 -12.58 -24.29 -6.54
CA THR A 215 -12.55 -25.51 -7.35
C THR A 215 -13.85 -25.76 -8.13
N LYS A 216 -14.87 -24.91 -7.94
CA LYS A 216 -16.23 -25.07 -8.49
C LYS A 216 -16.83 -26.43 -8.17
N VAL A 217 -16.34 -27.10 -7.12
CA VAL A 217 -16.94 -28.34 -6.63
C VAL A 217 -18.24 -27.93 -5.95
N PRO A 218 -19.39 -28.52 -6.29
CA PRO A 218 -20.62 -28.26 -5.55
C PRO A 218 -20.32 -28.56 -4.10
N ALA A 219 -20.40 -27.54 -3.24
CA ALA A 219 -20.06 -27.66 -1.83
C ALA A 219 -20.80 -28.87 -1.28
N ALA A 220 -20.06 -29.96 -1.01
CA ALA A 220 -20.64 -31.08 -0.31
C ALA A 220 -21.12 -30.49 1.02
N SER A 221 -22.43 -30.51 1.21
CA SER A 221 -23.12 -29.96 2.37
C SER A 221 -22.75 -30.75 3.63
N LYS A 222 -21.48 -30.65 4.05
CA LYS A 222 -21.10 -31.00 5.40
C LYS A 222 -21.72 -29.93 6.27
N LYS A 223 -22.82 -30.29 6.93
CA LYS A 223 -23.34 -29.61 8.12
C LYS A 223 -22.20 -29.58 9.14
N SER A 224 -21.33 -28.58 9.05
CA SER A 224 -20.33 -28.33 10.09
C SER A 224 -21.11 -27.95 11.34
N HIS A 225 -20.90 -28.71 12.42
CA HIS A 225 -21.53 -28.52 13.71
C HIS A 225 -20.94 -27.28 14.42
N SER A 226 -21.17 -26.08 13.89
CA SER A 226 -20.90 -24.82 14.63
C SER A 226 -22.15 -23.96 14.83
N GLN A 227 -23.35 -24.54 14.68
CA GLN A 227 -24.61 -23.83 14.95
C GLN A 227 -24.82 -23.45 16.43
N SER A 228 -23.97 -23.87 17.37
CA SER A 228 -24.32 -23.87 18.79
C SER A 228 -23.64 -22.80 19.66
N ALA A 229 -22.62 -22.08 19.19
CA ALA A 229 -21.88 -21.12 20.03
C ALA A 229 -21.82 -19.68 19.49
N SER A 230 -22.14 -19.46 18.21
CA SER A 230 -21.92 -18.15 17.54
C SER A 230 -23.05 -17.13 17.75
N ALA A 231 -24.29 -17.56 18.01
CA ALA A 231 -25.44 -16.65 18.12
C ALA A 231 -25.43 -15.71 19.34
N THR A 232 -24.48 -15.89 20.28
CA THR A 232 -24.40 -15.09 21.53
C THR A 232 -23.26 -14.07 21.54
N HIS A 233 -22.34 -14.14 20.57
CA HIS A 233 -21.09 -13.39 20.62
C HIS A 233 -20.81 -12.73 19.27
N GLY A 234 -20.76 -11.40 19.27
CA GLY A 234 -20.55 -10.65 18.04
C GLY A 234 -19.22 -11.01 17.38
N ILE A 235 -19.24 -11.27 16.08
CA ILE A 235 -18.03 -11.41 15.24
C ILE A 235 -17.92 -10.21 14.32
N THR A 236 -16.70 -9.70 14.18
CA THR A 236 -16.36 -8.63 13.26
C THR A 236 -15.54 -9.23 12.12
N TYR A 237 -15.89 -8.89 10.88
CA TYR A 237 -15.17 -9.22 9.68
C TYR A 237 -14.65 -7.96 9.01
N ASP A 238 -13.37 -8.01 8.66
CA ASP A 238 -12.73 -7.04 7.79
C ASP A 238 -12.05 -7.78 6.65
N GLY A 239 -12.22 -7.29 5.43
CA GLY A 239 -11.55 -7.90 4.28
C GLY A 239 -11.37 -6.95 3.14
N PHE A 240 -10.34 -7.21 2.34
CA PHE A 240 -10.11 -6.48 1.10
C PHE A 240 -9.51 -7.37 0.00
N ASP A 241 -9.65 -6.91 -1.25
CA ASP A 241 -9.06 -7.50 -2.46
C ASP A 241 -8.77 -6.37 -3.47
N THR A 242 -7.49 -6.14 -3.78
CA THR A 242 -7.06 -5.04 -4.67
C THR A 242 -7.56 -5.22 -6.11
N LEU A 243 -7.54 -6.45 -6.62
CA LEU A 243 -8.01 -6.79 -7.97
C LEU A 243 -9.53 -6.71 -8.14
N ARG A 244 -10.30 -6.65 -7.05
CA ARG A 244 -11.75 -6.36 -7.09
C ARG A 244 -12.10 -4.94 -6.66
N ALA A 245 -11.15 -4.18 -6.11
CA ALA A 245 -11.43 -2.95 -5.37
C ALA A 245 -12.50 -3.21 -4.31
N TYR A 246 -12.42 -4.38 -3.69
CA TYR A 246 -13.33 -4.82 -2.65
C TYR A 246 -12.73 -4.44 -1.31
N GLN A 247 -13.55 -3.81 -0.47
CA GLN A 247 -13.29 -3.56 0.94
C GLN A 247 -14.60 -3.78 1.67
N ARG A 248 -14.54 -4.42 2.83
CA ARG A 248 -15.68 -4.56 3.71
C ARG A 248 -15.25 -4.52 5.15
N HIS A 249 -16.01 -3.77 5.94
CA HIS A 249 -16.12 -3.93 7.38
C HIS A 249 -17.56 -4.36 7.69
N SER A 250 -17.76 -5.40 8.50
CA SER A 250 -19.08 -5.87 8.89
C SER A 250 -19.04 -6.55 10.25
N ARG A 251 -20.10 -6.36 11.04
CA ARG A 251 -20.24 -7.02 12.34
C ARG A 251 -21.55 -7.79 12.39
N ALA A 252 -21.48 -9.06 12.76
CA ALA A 252 -22.64 -9.89 12.99
C ALA A 252 -22.90 -10.02 14.48
N THR A 253 -24.16 -9.84 14.89
CA THR A 253 -24.62 -9.97 16.29
C THR A 253 -25.72 -11.02 16.45
N ASP A 254 -26.12 -11.67 15.35
CA ASP A 254 -27.11 -12.73 15.31
C ASP A 254 -26.68 -13.84 14.34
N ALA A 255 -27.40 -14.95 14.36
CA ALA A 255 -27.07 -16.12 13.54
C ALA A 255 -27.19 -15.85 12.02
N ALA A 256 -28.15 -15.03 11.59
CA ALA A 256 -28.34 -14.75 10.17
C ALA A 256 -27.21 -13.89 9.60
N GLY A 257 -26.82 -12.85 10.34
CA GLY A 257 -25.67 -12.00 10.04
C GLY A 257 -24.37 -12.80 10.08
N TYR A 258 -24.22 -13.75 11.00
CA TYR A 258 -23.04 -14.60 11.09
C TYR A 258 -22.87 -15.46 9.84
N GLU A 259 -23.93 -16.13 9.38
CA GLU A 259 -23.88 -16.94 8.16
C GLU A 259 -23.61 -16.08 6.92
N ALA A 260 -24.21 -14.88 6.83
CA ALA A 260 -23.94 -13.95 5.74
C ALA A 260 -22.46 -13.52 5.71
N LEU A 261 -21.89 -13.22 6.87
CA LEU A 261 -20.49 -12.83 7.04
C LEU A 261 -19.54 -13.98 6.66
N LYS A 262 -19.84 -15.22 7.05
CA LYS A 262 -19.05 -16.40 6.63
C LYS A 262 -19.02 -16.56 5.12
N ILE A 263 -20.17 -16.44 4.45
CA ILE A 263 -20.26 -16.51 2.99
C ILE A 263 -19.40 -15.41 2.35
N GLU A 264 -19.44 -14.20 2.91
CA GLU A 264 -18.66 -13.08 2.43
C GLU A 264 -17.14 -13.31 2.61
N ALA A 265 -16.72 -13.73 3.80
CA ALA A 265 -15.34 -14.08 4.11
C ALA A 265 -14.83 -15.22 3.20
N ALA A 266 -15.63 -16.26 2.96
CA ALA A 266 -15.28 -17.37 2.07
C ALA A 266 -15.11 -16.93 0.62
N ARG A 267 -15.93 -15.99 0.13
CA ARG A 267 -15.78 -15.43 -1.23
C ARG A 267 -14.52 -14.59 -1.39
N ASN A 268 -14.17 -13.82 -0.37
CA ASN A 268 -12.94 -13.02 -0.36
C ASN A 268 -11.71 -13.95 -0.32
N LEU A 269 -11.70 -14.91 0.61
CA LEU A 269 -10.62 -15.90 0.75
C LEU A 269 -10.46 -16.78 -0.49
N SER A 270 -11.56 -17.16 -1.16
CA SER A 270 -11.51 -17.86 -2.45
C SER A 270 -10.75 -17.04 -3.51
N GLY A 271 -10.91 -15.72 -3.45
CA GLY A 271 -10.13 -14.79 -4.25
C GLY A 271 -8.63 -14.84 -3.97
N GLY A 272 -8.22 -15.04 -2.73
CA GLY A 272 -6.82 -15.20 -2.32
C GLY A 272 -6.22 -16.54 -2.68
N ILE A 273 -6.99 -17.63 -2.63
CA ILE A 273 -6.56 -18.96 -3.08
C ILE A 273 -6.17 -18.93 -4.57
N GLY A 274 -6.95 -18.21 -5.39
CA GLY A 274 -6.72 -18.04 -6.82
C GLY A 274 -5.93 -16.79 -7.23
N LEU A 275 -5.20 -16.16 -6.30
CA LEU A 275 -4.60 -14.84 -6.54
C LEU A 275 -3.61 -14.85 -7.71
N VAL A 276 -2.81 -15.91 -7.83
CA VAL A 276 -1.80 -16.06 -8.88
C VAL A 276 -2.43 -16.12 -10.27
N GLU A 277 -3.43 -16.98 -10.45
CA GLU A 277 -4.15 -17.12 -11.71
C GLU A 277 -4.85 -15.81 -12.10
N ARG A 278 -5.45 -15.12 -11.12
CA ARG A 278 -6.15 -13.85 -11.34
C ARG A 278 -5.23 -12.72 -11.75
N VAL A 279 -4.05 -12.58 -11.12
CA VAL A 279 -3.05 -11.58 -11.53
C VAL A 279 -2.55 -11.88 -12.95
N ARG A 280 -2.22 -13.15 -13.23
CA ARG A 280 -1.79 -13.56 -14.57
C ARG A 280 -2.83 -13.28 -15.63
N GLU A 281 -4.10 -13.56 -15.35
CA GLU A 281 -5.21 -13.27 -16.25
C GLU A 281 -5.35 -11.76 -16.51
N ALA A 282 -5.25 -10.94 -15.46
CA ALA A 282 -5.28 -9.49 -15.57
C ALA A 282 -4.12 -8.97 -16.45
N LEU A 283 -2.88 -9.42 -16.21
CA LEU A 283 -1.73 -9.01 -17.02
C LEU A 283 -1.80 -9.51 -18.46
N LYS A 284 -2.20 -10.76 -18.67
CA LYS A 284 -2.39 -11.34 -20.01
C LYS A 284 -3.43 -10.58 -20.82
N SER A 285 -4.53 -10.14 -20.18
CA SER A 285 -5.57 -9.33 -20.84
C SER A 285 -5.05 -7.97 -21.34
N LEU A 286 -3.96 -7.48 -20.75
CA LEU A 286 -3.27 -6.24 -21.12
C LEU A 286 -2.10 -6.48 -22.10
N GLY A 287 -1.88 -7.72 -22.51
CA GLY A 287 -0.76 -8.11 -23.36
C GLY A 287 0.59 -8.00 -22.66
N LEU A 288 0.63 -8.04 -21.32
CA LEU A 288 1.85 -8.02 -20.54
C LEU A 288 2.38 -9.45 -20.34
N ASP A 289 3.66 -9.62 -20.62
CA ASP A 289 4.36 -10.91 -20.59
C ASP A 289 5.32 -10.93 -19.39
N GLU A 290 5.04 -11.82 -18.43
CA GLU A 290 5.84 -12.01 -17.22
C GLU A 290 7.24 -12.61 -17.49
N THR A 291 7.60 -12.90 -18.75
CA THR A 291 8.91 -13.49 -19.09
C THR A 291 9.92 -12.51 -19.66
N LYS A 292 9.52 -11.27 -19.97
CA LYS A 292 10.40 -10.29 -20.63
C LYS A 292 10.12 -8.86 -20.23
N THR A 293 11.11 -8.00 -20.41
CA THR A 293 10.93 -6.56 -20.31
C THR A 293 10.15 -6.04 -21.51
N MET A 294 9.14 -5.19 -21.27
CA MET A 294 8.27 -4.65 -22.32
C MET A 294 8.15 -3.14 -22.21
N VAL A 295 8.24 -2.44 -23.34
CA VAL A 295 7.91 -1.01 -23.39
C VAL A 295 6.39 -0.85 -23.24
N MET A 296 5.98 0.02 -22.34
CA MET A 296 4.59 0.27 -21.99
C MET A 296 4.00 1.35 -22.86
N THR A 297 2.85 1.07 -23.45
CA THR A 297 1.98 2.10 -24.04
C THR A 297 1.13 2.78 -22.96
N GLU A 298 0.67 4.00 -23.23
CA GLU A 298 -0.26 4.71 -22.33
C GLU A 298 -1.55 3.92 -22.07
N LYS A 299 -2.08 3.26 -23.12
CA LYS A 299 -3.26 2.39 -23.00
C LYS A 299 -3.02 1.23 -22.05
N GLN A 300 -1.84 0.59 -22.11
CA GLN A 300 -1.50 -0.50 -21.20
C GLN A 300 -1.32 0.01 -19.77
N LEU A 301 -0.66 1.16 -19.58
CA LEU A 301 -0.50 1.79 -18.27
C LEU A 301 -1.86 2.08 -17.62
N GLN A 302 -2.79 2.68 -18.36
CA GLN A 302 -4.15 2.93 -17.88
C GLN A 302 -4.91 1.62 -17.59
N GLY A 303 -4.72 0.59 -18.43
CA GLY A 303 -5.29 -0.73 -18.22
C GLY A 303 -4.79 -1.39 -16.93
N VAL A 304 -3.50 -1.23 -16.60
CA VAL A 304 -2.90 -1.74 -15.37
C VAL A 304 -3.53 -1.09 -14.14
N PHE A 305 -3.72 0.24 -14.13
CA PHE A 305 -4.46 0.91 -13.04
C PHE A 305 -5.89 0.37 -12.93
N ASN A 306 -6.63 0.32 -14.04
CA ASN A 306 -8.04 -0.10 -14.04
C ASN A 306 -8.24 -1.55 -13.60
N SER A 307 -7.25 -2.42 -13.84
CA SER A 307 -7.28 -3.83 -13.41
C SER A 307 -7.16 -4.01 -11.89
N GLY A 308 -6.66 -3.00 -11.17
CA GLY A 308 -6.32 -3.13 -9.74
C GLY A 308 -5.02 -3.88 -9.47
N ALA A 309 -4.20 -4.11 -10.50
CA ALA A 309 -2.91 -4.78 -10.38
C ALA A 309 -1.78 -3.86 -9.88
N VAL A 310 -2.02 -2.55 -9.74
CA VAL A 310 -1.08 -1.65 -9.05
C VAL A 310 -1.32 -1.76 -7.56
N VAL A 311 -0.36 -2.35 -6.86
CA VAL A 311 -0.47 -2.54 -5.41
C VAL A 311 0.11 -1.35 -4.67
N GLU A 312 1.28 -0.90 -5.10
CA GLU A 312 2.03 0.18 -4.47
C GLU A 312 2.65 1.09 -5.53
N VAL A 313 2.82 2.35 -5.18
CA VAL A 313 3.66 3.29 -5.93
C VAL A 313 4.94 3.51 -5.14
N MET A 314 6.08 3.33 -5.81
CA MET A 314 7.38 3.67 -5.27
C MET A 314 7.71 5.12 -5.60
N PHE A 315 7.93 5.89 -4.55
CA PHE A 315 8.40 7.26 -4.62
C PHE A 315 9.89 7.31 -4.28
N LEU A 316 10.68 7.98 -5.12
CA LEU A 316 12.09 8.23 -4.86
C LEU A 316 12.30 9.71 -4.53
N PRO A 317 13.25 10.05 -3.65
CA PRO A 317 13.55 11.44 -3.36
C PRO A 317 14.20 12.09 -4.58
N TYR A 318 13.86 13.35 -4.88
CA TYR A 318 14.59 14.10 -5.91
C TYR A 318 16.09 14.19 -5.60
N ALA A 319 16.46 14.16 -4.32
CA ALA A 319 17.85 14.12 -3.86
C ALA A 319 18.65 12.90 -4.35
N SER A 320 17.99 11.82 -4.77
CA SER A 320 18.66 10.66 -5.38
C SER A 320 19.12 10.91 -6.82
N LEU A 321 18.61 11.96 -7.49
CA LEU A 321 18.96 12.26 -8.87
C LEU A 321 20.32 12.97 -8.94
N ARG A 322 21.18 12.50 -9.83
CA ARG A 322 22.52 13.09 -10.06
C ARG A 322 22.46 14.60 -10.30
N GLY A 323 21.48 15.07 -11.07
CA GLY A 323 21.29 16.50 -11.36
C GLY A 323 20.96 17.33 -10.10
N TYR A 324 20.21 16.75 -9.16
CA TYR A 324 19.88 17.40 -7.90
C TYR A 324 21.11 17.56 -7.02
N VAL A 325 21.88 16.48 -6.86
CA VAL A 325 23.13 16.47 -6.07
C VAL A 325 24.13 17.48 -6.63
N ALA A 326 24.32 17.51 -7.94
CA ALA A 326 25.22 18.46 -8.59
C ALA A 326 24.79 19.92 -8.38
N ALA A 327 23.48 20.21 -8.49
CA ALA A 327 22.96 21.57 -8.32
C ALA A 327 23.10 22.10 -6.89
N THR A 328 22.97 21.22 -5.89
CA THR A 328 23.04 21.59 -4.46
C THR A 328 24.48 21.66 -3.93
N ALA A 329 25.38 20.81 -4.45
CA ALA A 329 26.81 20.86 -4.10
C ALA A 329 27.48 22.18 -4.52
N THR A 330 27.22 22.65 -5.75
CA THR A 330 27.75 23.93 -6.26
C THR A 330 27.36 25.12 -5.39
N ARG A 331 26.14 25.10 -4.83
CA ARG A 331 25.67 26.15 -3.91
C ARG A 331 26.39 26.11 -2.57
N THR A 332 26.65 24.91 -2.03
CA THR A 332 27.35 24.76 -0.75
C THR A 332 28.75 25.36 -0.83
N LEU A 333 29.48 25.06 -1.90
CA LEU A 333 30.80 25.64 -2.19
C LEU A 333 30.74 27.16 -2.37
N ALA A 334 29.77 27.69 -3.12
CA ALA A 334 29.59 29.13 -3.29
C ALA A 334 29.32 29.85 -1.96
N SER A 335 28.46 29.28 -1.10
CA SER A 335 28.15 29.85 0.21
C SER A 335 29.31 29.77 1.22
N GLN A 336 30.21 28.78 1.08
CA GLN A 336 31.43 28.68 1.88
C GLN A 336 32.45 29.73 1.45
N LEU A 337 32.65 29.92 0.14
CA LEU A 337 33.51 30.97 -0.41
C LEU A 337 33.02 32.38 -0.03
N GLU A 338 31.72 32.64 -0.06
CA GLU A 338 31.16 33.94 0.38
C GLU A 338 31.38 34.20 1.87
N LYS A 339 31.38 33.16 2.71
CA LYS A 339 31.69 33.29 4.14
C LYS A 339 33.17 33.47 4.43
N GLU A 340 34.06 32.95 3.59
CA GLU A 340 35.52 33.14 3.73
C GLU A 340 35.98 34.52 3.24
N LEU A 341 35.16 35.21 2.45
CA LEU A 341 35.43 36.55 1.92
C LEU A 341 34.85 37.70 2.76
N GLN A 342 34.14 37.38 3.86
CA GLN A 342 33.60 38.34 4.83
C GLN A 342 34.38 38.31 6.14
#